data_AF-A0A1B6LRW1-F1
#
_entry.id   AF-A0A1B6LRW1-F1
#
_cell.length_a   1.000
_cell.length_b   1.000
_cell.length_c   1.000
_cell.angle_alpha   90.00
_cell.angle_beta   90.00
_cell.angle_gamma   90.00
#
_symmetry.space_group_name_H-M   'P 1'
#
loop_
_entity.id
_entity.type
_entity.pdbx_description
1 polymer ?
#
loop_
_entity_poly.entity_id
_entity_poly.type
_entity_poly.pdbx_seq_one_letter_code
_entity_poly.pdbx_strand_id
1 'polypeptide(L)'
;GTEEYHHLDGGYKLPSDMWNKLYNYQRVGVRWLWELDRQRCGGILGDEMGLGKTIQVIAFLAGLHVSKLKDKDTGFRGLGPTLIVCPTTVMHQWVREFH
;
A
#
# COMPACT_ATOMS: atom_id res chain seq x y z
N GLY A 1 -9.21 21.24 1.19
CA GLY A 1 -9.32 20.80 2.60
C GLY A 1 -7.98 20.28 3.03
N THR A 2 -7.56 20.49 4.28
CA THR A 2 -6.38 19.81 4.83
C THR A 2 -6.59 18.31 4.74
N GLU A 3 -5.81 17.63 3.90
CA GLU A 3 -5.85 16.17 3.80
C GLU A 3 -5.46 15.57 5.14
N GLU A 4 -6.38 14.84 5.75
CA GLU A 4 -6.13 14.10 6.98
C GLU A 4 -5.50 12.74 6.64
N TYR A 5 -4.53 12.30 7.45
CA TYR A 5 -3.79 11.07 7.21
C TYR A 5 -3.91 10.12 8.41
N HIS A 6 -4.10 8.83 8.11
CA HIS A 6 -3.86 7.76 9.07
C HIS A 6 -2.37 7.46 9.14
N HIS A 7 -1.81 7.42 10.35
CA HIS A 7 -0.40 7.20 10.60
C HIS A 7 -0.13 5.80 11.15
N LEU A 8 0.89 5.14 10.60
CA LEU A 8 1.48 3.94 11.17
C LEU A 8 2.88 4.24 11.71
N ASP A 9 3.31 3.46 12.70
CA ASP A 9 4.64 3.58 13.28
C ASP A 9 5.74 3.45 12.22
N GLY A 10 6.81 4.24 12.36
CA GLY A 10 7.89 4.30 11.37
C GLY A 10 7.68 5.32 10.25
N GLY A 11 6.64 6.17 10.35
CA GLY A 11 6.46 7.34 9.49
C GLY A 11 5.64 7.08 8.23
N TYR A 12 5.12 5.87 8.06
CA TYR A 12 4.15 5.57 7.02
C TYR A 12 2.83 6.28 7.31
N LYS A 13 2.23 6.84 6.28
CA LYS A 13 0.92 7.48 6.33
C LYS A 13 0.10 7.17 5.09
N LEU A 14 -1.22 7.15 5.25
CA LEU A 14 -2.19 6.93 4.17
C LEU A 14 -3.33 7.95 4.32
N PRO A 15 -3.92 8.50 3.25
CA PRO A 15 -5.09 9.36 3.37
C PRO A 15 -6.20 8.68 4.20
N SER A 16 -6.74 9.38 5.19
CA SER A 16 -7.71 8.82 6.15
C SER A 16 -8.94 8.25 5.44
N ASP A 17 -9.41 8.90 4.36
CA ASP A 17 -10.55 8.43 3.56
C ASP A 17 -10.29 7.06 2.93
N MET A 18 -9.07 6.80 2.47
CA MET A 18 -8.69 5.50 1.91
C MET A 18 -8.61 4.44 3.02
N TRP A 19 -7.96 4.77 4.13
CA TRP A 19 -7.85 3.87 5.29
C TRP A 19 -9.23 3.45 5.83
N ASN A 20 -10.15 4.41 5.91
CA ASN A 20 -11.49 4.20 6.44
C ASN A 20 -12.34 3.29 5.53
N LYS A 21 -12.08 3.28 4.21
CA LYS A 21 -12.74 2.37 3.25
C LYS A 21 -12.24 0.93 3.30
N LEU A 22 -11.05 0.67 3.85
CA LEU A 22 -10.51 -0.68 4.00
C LEU A 22 -11.25 -1.46 5.08
N TYR A 23 -11.52 -2.74 4.82
CA TYR A 23 -11.96 -3.67 5.85
C TYR A 23 -10.86 -3.90 6.90
N ASN A 24 -11.24 -4.31 8.12
CA ASN A 24 -10.28 -4.52 9.21
C ASN A 24 -9.15 -5.49 8.83
N TYR A 25 -9.45 -6.59 8.14
CA TYR A 25 -8.43 -7.54 7.69
C TYR A 25 -7.52 -6.95 6.59
N GLN A 26 -8.03 -6.05 5.74
CA GLN A 26 -7.23 -5.34 4.74
C GLN A 26 -6.26 -4.36 5.39
N ARG A 27 -6.71 -3.67 6.45
CA ARG A 27 -5.85 -2.79 7.27
C ARG A 27 -4.71 -3.57 7.92
N VAL A 28 -4.98 -4.79 8.41
CA VAL A 28 -3.95 -5.69 8.92
C VAL A 28 -2.96 -6.05 7.82
N GLY A 29 -3.43 -6.41 6.63
CA GLY A 29 -2.57 -6.69 5.47
C GLY A 29 -1.68 -5.52 5.07
N VAL A 30 -2.21 -4.29 5.03
CA VAL A 30 -1.42 -3.07 4.75
C VAL A 30 -0.34 -2.85 5.82
N ARG A 31 -0.69 -3.02 7.11
CA ARG A 31 0.29 -2.91 8.19
C ARG A 31 1.39 -3.96 8.06
N TRP A 32 1.01 -5.20 7.73
CA TRP A 32 1.96 -6.29 7.54
C TRP A 32 2.90 -6.03 6.36
N LEU A 33 2.39 -5.56 5.22
CA LEU A 33 3.22 -5.14 4.08
C LEU A 33 4.21 -4.03 4.46
N TRP A 34 3.77 -3.06 5.26
CA TRP A 34 4.65 -2.01 5.79
C TRP A 34 5.72 -2.56 6.74
N GLU A 35 5.39 -3.54 7.58
CA GLU A 35 6.37 -4.20 8.45
C GLU A 35 7.42 -4.99 7.64
N LEU A 36 7.00 -5.68 6.58
CA LEU A 36 7.91 -6.37 5.66
C LEU A 36 8.88 -5.40 4.96
N ASP A 37 8.36 -4.26 4.47
CA ASP A 37 9.17 -3.21 3.85
C ASP A 37 10.23 -2.66 4.84
N ARG A 38 9.82 -2.37 6.07
CA ARG A 38 10.74 -1.95 7.15
C ARG A 38 11.79 -3.00 7.49
N GLN A 39 11.43 -4.28 7.42
CA GLN A 39 12.32 -5.41 7.68
C GLN A 39 13.18 -5.77 6.46
N ARG A 40 12.93 -5.17 5.30
CA ARG A 40 13.61 -5.45 4.03
C ARG A 40 13.48 -6.91 3.60
N CYS A 41 12.30 -7.48 3.82
CA CYS A 41 11.98 -8.82 3.39
C CYS A 41 10.76 -8.82 2.48
N GLY A 42 10.73 -9.78 1.55
CA GLY A 42 9.53 -10.05 0.76
C GLY A 42 8.50 -10.83 1.57
N GLY A 43 7.28 -10.91 1.05
CA GLY A 43 6.22 -11.72 1.62
C GLY A 43 5.25 -12.21 0.55
N ILE A 44 4.52 -13.28 0.89
CA ILE A 44 3.44 -13.81 0.06
C ILE A 44 2.12 -13.45 0.74
N LEU A 45 1.33 -12.58 0.12
CA LEU A 45 0.00 -12.24 0.62
C LEU A 45 -0.99 -13.37 0.29
N GLY A 46 -1.12 -14.30 1.23
CA GLY A 46 -1.87 -15.55 1.09
C GLY A 46 -3.36 -15.49 1.43
N ASP A 47 -3.97 -14.30 1.51
CA ASP A 47 -5.40 -14.16 1.81
C ASP A 47 -6.28 -14.94 0.82
N GLU A 48 -7.46 -15.38 1.28
CA GLU A 48 -8.43 -16.06 0.42
C GLU A 48 -8.80 -15.24 -0.83
N MET A 49 -9.18 -15.95 -1.89
CA MET A 49 -9.69 -15.31 -3.12
C MET A 49 -10.95 -14.49 -2.81
N GLY A 50 -11.06 -13.31 -3.39
CA GLY A 50 -12.20 -12.41 -3.15
C GLY A 50 -12.03 -11.42 -2.00
N LEU A 51 -11.03 -11.57 -1.12
CA LEU A 51 -10.77 -10.63 -0.02
C LEU A 51 -10.11 -9.29 -0.43
N GLY A 52 -9.90 -9.06 -1.73
CA GLY A 52 -9.37 -7.79 -2.21
C GLY A 52 -7.89 -7.58 -1.89
N LYS A 53 -7.04 -8.58 -2.16
CA LYS A 53 -5.56 -8.44 -2.07
C LYS A 53 -5.03 -7.26 -2.88
N THR A 54 -5.64 -7.01 -4.05
CA THR A 54 -5.37 -5.84 -4.90
C THR A 54 -5.42 -4.53 -4.13
N ILE A 55 -6.54 -4.24 -3.44
CA ILE A 55 -6.71 -2.95 -2.75
C ILE A 55 -5.74 -2.81 -1.58
N GLN A 56 -5.32 -3.92 -0.95
CA GLN A 56 -4.28 -3.90 0.08
C GLN A 56 -2.93 -3.44 -0.50
N VAL A 57 -2.52 -3.98 -1.65
CA VAL A 57 -1.28 -3.56 -2.32
C VAL A 57 -1.40 -2.12 -2.79
N ILE A 58 -2.53 -1.71 -3.38
CA ILE A 58 -2.76 -0.30 -3.78
C ILE A 58 -2.62 0.63 -2.58
N ALA A 59 -3.30 0.35 -1.47
CA ALA A 59 -3.24 1.16 -0.27
C ALA A 59 -1.81 1.25 0.27
N PHE A 60 -1.07 0.14 0.27
CA PHE A 60 0.33 0.11 0.67
C PHE A 60 1.20 1.03 -0.22
N LEU A 61 1.13 0.91 -1.54
CA LEU A 61 1.93 1.71 -2.46
C LEU A 61 1.54 3.20 -2.44
N ALA A 62 0.24 3.50 -2.34
CA ALA A 62 -0.27 4.85 -2.16
C ALA A 62 0.28 5.49 -0.89
N GLY A 63 0.33 4.73 0.21
CA GLY A 63 0.91 5.17 1.47
C GLY A 63 2.40 5.47 1.35
N LEU A 64 3.19 4.59 0.72
CA LEU A 64 4.60 4.85 0.45
C LEU A 64 4.78 6.14 -0.36
N HIS A 65 3.98 6.35 -1.40
CA HIS A 65 4.02 7.55 -2.24
C HIS A 65 3.81 8.84 -1.42
N VAL A 66 2.74 8.91 -0.62
CA VAL A 66 2.42 10.12 0.16
C VAL A 66 3.34 10.33 1.36
N SER A 67 3.89 9.25 1.92
CA SER A 67 4.79 9.31 3.08
C SER A 67 6.13 9.96 2.72
N LYS A 68 6.56 9.87 1.46
CA LYS A 68 7.82 10.46 0.96
C LYS A 68 9.03 10.07 1.80
N LEU A 69 8.99 8.89 2.42
CA LEU A 69 10.08 8.35 3.23
C LEU A 69 11.29 8.10 2.34
N LYS A 70 12.47 8.39 2.85
CA LYS A 70 13.71 8.14 2.12
C LYS A 70 14.13 6.70 2.33
N ASP A 71 14.19 5.94 1.25
CA ASP A 71 14.82 4.63 1.22
C ASP A 71 16.34 4.81 1.44
N LYS A 72 16.89 4.05 2.39
CA LYS A 72 18.31 4.14 2.77
C LYS A 72 19.25 3.42 1.80
N ASP A 73 18.77 2.42 1.07
CA ASP A 73 19.59 1.63 0.15
C ASP A 73 19.56 2.23 -1.26
N THR A 74 18.37 2.56 -1.74
CA THR A 74 18.20 3.07 -3.11
C THR A 74 18.34 4.60 -3.17
N GLY A 75 18.15 5.29 -2.04
CA GLY A 75 18.15 6.74 -1.96
C GLY A 75 16.87 7.41 -2.51
N PHE A 76 15.93 6.63 -3.06
CA PHE A 76 14.65 7.14 -3.54
C PHE A 76 13.80 7.69 -2.38
N ARG A 77 12.88 8.59 -2.70
CA ARG A 77 11.88 9.10 -1.74
C ARG A 77 10.48 8.66 -2.16
N GLY A 78 9.71 8.22 -1.18
CA GLY A 78 8.37 7.69 -1.39
C GLY A 78 8.42 6.32 -2.06
N LEU A 79 7.53 6.10 -3.02
CA LEU A 79 7.36 4.81 -3.69
C LEU A 79 8.59 4.36 -4.52
N GLY A 80 9.33 5.30 -5.12
CA GLY A 80 10.39 4.97 -6.09
C GLY A 80 9.85 4.21 -7.33
N PRO A 81 10.74 3.72 -8.21
CA PRO A 81 10.34 2.86 -9.33
C PRO A 81 9.75 1.53 -8.82
N THR A 82 8.49 1.24 -9.16
CA THR A 82 7.78 0.02 -8.75
C THR A 82 7.26 -0.74 -9.98
N LEU A 83 7.48 -2.05 -10.03
CA LEU A 83 6.92 -2.94 -11.05
C LEU A 83 5.85 -3.83 -10.44
N ILE A 84 4.65 -3.81 -11.02
CA ILE A 84 3.54 -4.68 -10.64
C ILE A 84 3.24 -5.59 -11.82
N VAL A 85 3.30 -6.90 -11.60
CA VAL A 85 2.95 -7.90 -12.60
C VAL A 85 1.63 -8.55 -12.16
N CYS A 86 0.57 -8.33 -12.93
CA CYS A 86 -0.71 -8.99 -12.73
C CYS A 86 -1.39 -9.30 -14.07
N PRO A 87 -2.35 -10.25 -14.12
CA PRO A 87 -3.15 -10.49 -15.32
C PRO A 87 -3.88 -9.23 -15.78
N THR A 88 -4.05 -9.05 -17.09
CA THR A 88 -4.62 -7.83 -17.70
C THR A 88 -6.02 -7.47 -17.15
N THR A 89 -6.81 -8.47 -16.77
CA THR A 89 -8.14 -8.29 -16.17
C THR A 89 -8.09 -7.56 -14.83
N VAL A 90 -7.00 -7.72 -14.07
CA VAL A 90 -6.77 -7.06 -12.79
C VAL A 90 -6.34 -5.60 -13.01
N MET A 91 -5.58 -5.29 -14.06
CA MET A 91 -5.18 -3.91 -14.39
C MET A 91 -6.38 -2.98 -14.61
N HIS A 92 -7.44 -3.45 -15.26
CA HIS A 92 -8.66 -2.67 -15.45
C HIS A 92 -9.36 -2.31 -14.12
N GLN A 93 -9.31 -3.23 -13.14
CA GLN A 93 -9.84 -2.99 -11.80
C GLN A 93 -8.99 -1.95 -11.06
N TRP A 94 -7.66 -2.00 -11.17
CA TRP A 94 -6.76 -1.00 -10.56
C TRP A 94 -7.01 0.40 -11.11
N VAL A 95 -7.14 0.55 -12.44
CA VAL A 95 -7.44 1.86 -13.06
C VAL A 95 -8.77 2.43 -12.55
N ARG A 96 -9.76 1.58 -12.32
CA ARG A 96 -11.05 2.00 -11.73
C ARG A 96 -10.93 2.38 -10.25
N GLU A 97 -10.02 1.76 -9.50
CA GLU A 97 -9.81 2.07 -8.07
C GLU A 97 -8.90 3.28 -7.84
N PHE A 98 -8.09 3.69 -8.83
CA PHE A 98 -7.28 4.91 -8.78
C PHE A 98 -8.01 6.20 -9.22
N HIS A 99 -9.11 6.09 -9.97
CA HIS A 99 -9.97 7.21 -10.40
C HIS A 99 -11.20 7.36 -9.48
#